data_AF-A0A434BQS0-F1
#
_entry.id   AF-A0A434BQS0-F1
#
_cell.length_a   1.000
_cell.length_b   1.000
_cell.length_c   1.000
_cell.angle_alpha   90.00
_cell.angle_beta   90.00
_cell.angle_gamma   90.00
#
_symmetry.space_group_name_H-M   'P 1'
#
loop_
_entity.id
_entity.type
_entity.pdbx_description
1 polymer ?
#
loop_
_entity_poly.entity_id
_entity_poly.type
_entity_poly.pdbx_seq_one_letter_code
_entity_poly.pdbx_strand_id
1 'polypeptide(L)' 'MSKDSLPGLTLCNNAALRRAARKLGKFYDDVVEPSGLKATQQGLLYQIHMG' A
#
# COMPACT_ATOMS: atom_id res chain seq x y z
N MET A 1 24.31 24.99 11.60
CA MET A 1 23.88 23.63 11.95
C MET A 1 24.15 22.73 10.76
N SER A 2 25.30 22.05 10.77
CA SER A 2 25.66 21.11 9.72
C SER A 2 24.65 19.95 9.72
N LYS A 3 24.13 19.62 8.54
CA LYS A 3 23.27 18.46 8.30
C LYS A 3 24.12 17.20 8.41
N ASP A 4 24.63 16.93 9.59
CA ASP A 4 25.40 15.73 9.88
C ASP A 4 24.48 14.55 9.59
N SER A 5 24.80 13.91 8.47
CA SER A 5 24.06 12.84 7.86
C SER A 5 24.12 11.65 8.79
N LEU A 6 23.08 11.47 9.61
CA LEU A 6 22.86 10.24 10.38
C LEU A 6 22.85 9.06 9.39
N PRO A 7 23.87 8.19 9.38
CA PRO A 7 23.92 7.07 8.44
C PRO A 7 22.75 6.14 8.79
N GLY A 8 21.77 6.06 7.89
CA GLY A 8 20.57 5.24 8.06
C GLY A 8 19.28 5.98 8.44
N LEU A 9 19.35 7.27 8.78
CA LEU A 9 18.14 8.09 9.00
C LEU A 9 18.00 9.12 7.86
N THR A 10 17.66 8.63 6.67
CA THR A 10 17.27 9.51 5.56
C THR A 10 16.04 10.32 5.98
N LEU A 11 15.99 11.61 5.60
CA LEU A 11 14.84 12.51 5.67
C LEU A 11 13.51 11.73 5.63
N CYS A 12 12.56 12.01 6.55
CA CYS A 12 11.29 11.29 6.62
C CYS A 12 10.64 11.22 5.23
N ASN A 13 10.80 10.08 4.56
CA ASN A 13 10.45 9.92 3.16
C ASN A 13 9.15 9.13 3.02
N ASN A 14 8.45 8.80 4.10
CA ASN A 14 7.29 7.90 4.11
C ASN A 14 7.63 6.44 3.69
N ALA A 15 8.88 5.98 3.80
CA ALA A 15 9.23 4.59 3.47
C ALA A 15 8.50 3.56 4.35
N ALA A 16 8.34 3.85 5.64
CA ALA A 16 7.56 2.99 6.54
C ALA A 16 6.10 2.89 6.10
N LEU A 17 5.47 4.02 5.78
CA LEU A 17 4.10 4.08 5.26
C LEU A 17 3.96 3.31 3.94
N ARG A 18 4.88 3.52 2.98
CA ARG A 18 4.87 2.78 1.70
C ARG A 18 5.05 1.28 1.90
N ARG A 19 5.87 0.85 2.85
CA ARG A 19 6.04 -0.57 3.19
C ARG A 19 4.76 -1.14 3.80
N ALA A 20 4.11 -0.43 4.72
CA ALA A 20 2.85 -0.84 5.31
C ALA A 20 1.73 -0.93 4.26
N ALA A 21 1.60 0.08 3.39
CA ALA A 21 0.63 0.09 2.30
C ALA A 21 0.82 -1.11 1.35
N ARG A 22 2.06 -1.45 0.99
CA ARG A 22 2.33 -2.66 0.18
C ARG A 22 1.94 -3.96 0.88
N LYS A 23 2.20 -4.08 2.18
CA LYS A 23 1.79 -5.27 2.96
C LYS A 23 0.27 -5.41 2.99
N LEU A 24 -0.44 -4.32 3.22
CA LEU A 24 -1.91 -4.32 3.19
C LEU A 24 -2.44 -4.65 1.80
N GLY A 25 -1.88 -4.05 0.74
CA GLY A 25 -2.28 -4.36 -0.64
C GLY A 25 -2.13 -5.84 -0.97
N LYS A 26 -1.00 -6.46 -0.59
CA LYS A 26 -0.81 -7.91 -0.75
C LYS A 26 -1.82 -8.73 0.05
N PHE A 27 -2.05 -8.36 1.32
CA PHE A 27 -3.04 -9.04 2.15
C PHE A 27 -4.43 -9.03 1.51
N TYR A 28 -4.89 -7.88 1.02
CA TYR A 28 -6.19 -7.79 0.36
C TYR A 28 -6.23 -8.56 -0.96
N ASP A 29 -5.17 -8.51 -1.77
CA ASP A 29 -5.05 -9.33 -2.98
C ASP A 29 -5.17 -10.84 -2.66
N ASP A 30 -4.50 -11.31 -1.61
CA ASP A 30 -4.55 -12.72 -1.18
C ASP A 30 -5.96 -13.09 -0.67
N VAL A 31 -6.66 -12.18 0.01
CA VAL A 31 -8.06 -12.39 0.47
C VAL A 31 -9.04 -12.47 -0.70
N VAL A 32 -8.86 -11.66 -1.75
CA VAL A 32 -9.76 -11.64 -2.90
C VAL A 32 -9.38 -12.63 -4.00
N GLU A 33 -8.22 -13.27 -3.92
CA GLU A 33 -7.73 -14.27 -4.89
C GLU A 33 -8.78 -15.33 -5.28
N PRO A 34 -9.60 -15.90 -4.35
CA PRO A 34 -10.62 -16.89 -4.71
C PRO A 34 -11.69 -16.38 -5.68
N SER A 35 -11.87 -15.06 -5.78
CA SER A 35 -12.79 -14.44 -6.74
C SER A 35 -12.21 -14.34 -8.17
N GLY A 36 -10.93 -14.69 -8.36
CA GLY A 36 -10.22 -14.49 -9.63
C GLY A 36 -9.91 -13.03 -9.94
N LEU A 37 -10.10 -12.12 -8.98
CA LEU A 37 -9.96 -10.68 -9.15
C LEU A 37 -8.84 -10.13 -8.25
N LYS A 38 -8.24 -9.02 -8.70
CA LYS A 38 -7.37 -8.17 -7.87
C LYS A 38 -8.19 -7.27 -6.96
N ALA A 39 -7.60 -6.87 -5.82
CA ALA A 39 -8.29 -5.99 -4.87
C ALA A 39 -8.72 -4.67 -5.52
N THR A 40 -7.94 -4.16 -6.49
CA THR A 40 -8.29 -2.98 -7.29
C THR A 40 -9.51 -3.21 -8.18
N GLN A 41 -9.64 -4.38 -8.81
CA GLN A 41 -10.79 -4.74 -9.64
C GLN A 41 -12.05 -4.88 -8.78
N GLN A 42 -11.94 -5.53 -7.62
CA GLN A 42 -13.01 -5.59 -6.62
C GLN A 42 -13.45 -4.19 -6.18
N GLY A 43 -12.50 -3.30 -5.90
CA GLY A 43 -12.78 -1.90 -5.56
C GLY A 43 -13.56 -1.16 -6.66
N LEU A 44 -13.20 -1.35 -7.93
CA LEU A 44 -13.93 -0.75 -9.06
C LEU A 44 -15.35 -1.29 -9.18
N LEU A 45 -15.54 -2.61 -9.05
CA LEU A 45 -16.87 -3.23 -9.07
C LEU A 45 -17.74 -2.71 -7.92
N TYR A 46 -17.17 -2.55 -6.73
CA TYR A 46 -17.86 -1.97 -5.58
C TYR A 46 -18.32 -0.53 -5.87
N GLN A 47 -17.48 0.31 -6.47
CA GLN A 47 -17.84 1.70 -6.83
C GLN A 47 -18.96 1.75 -7.87
N ILE A 48 -18.98 0.82 -8.84
CA ILE A 48 -20.07 0.71 -9.82
C ILE A 48 -21.36 0.24 -9.14
N HIS A 49 -21.27 -0.73 -8.23
CA HIS A 49 -22.43 -1.29 -7.54
C HIS A 49 -23.09 -0.29 -6.58
N MET A 50 -22.27 0.49 -5.88
CA MET A 50 -22.72 1.48 -4.89
C MET A 50 -23.01 2.86 -5.51
N GLY A 51 -22.82 3.01 -6.82
CA GLY A 51 -23.05 4.24 -7.57
C GLY A 51 -24.52 4.61 -7.69
#